data_AF-A0A9W9ZBJ7-F1
#
_entry.id   AF-A0A9W9ZBJ7-F1
#
_cell.length_a   1.000
_cell.length_b   1.000
_cell.length_c   1.000
_cell.angle_alpha   90.00
_cell.angle_beta   90.00
_cell.angle_gamma   90.00
#
_symmetry.space_group_name_H-M   'P 1'
#
loop_
_entity.id
_entity.type
_entity.pdbx_description
1 polymer ?
#
loop_
_entity_poly.entity_id
_entity_poly.type
_entity_poly.pdbx_seq_one_letter_code
_entity_poly.pdbx_strand_id
1 'polypeptide(L)'
;MNKDHPSYDIPDKSIAKTTRQKWLLELCEQLVTTYIFGESEVQTLVDQTQTLQDATEQPFRCRAADCPATYVHHSRRVRHEIEMHGGNLNSNLGQRDEFGYYYCRAACDNVFLTKTTRNRHERSAHEGVAVEEIDDAQENPTPQDFMFNYHKAKLSYGLILFEFNDAIKEGDGERLFNLYKLALLLFKTNGHVKYAYIVLLYLCQVIAILPESEASDLKHNRFHNKYGGKGKNIPLDLLKEQLNKDLKTTWKGLGANLSEESASRTSNALEMLLAIMMSIDNDCSFDKRKGYRAAKNPEESVKQVLGDLLGKNVFKFTPGREGHPSFPNFDGNLLHGLDYRTYTSG
;
A
#
# COMPACT_ATOMS: atom_id res chain seq x y z
N MET A 1 -11.29 28.84 -16.46
CA MET A 1 -11.43 28.06 -17.71
C MET A 1 -11.64 26.61 -17.30
N ASN A 2 -12.90 26.17 -17.18
CA ASN A 2 -13.24 24.78 -16.86
C ASN A 2 -12.74 23.86 -17.97
N LYS A 3 -11.83 22.94 -17.65
CA LYS A 3 -11.46 21.81 -18.50
C LYS A 3 -12.23 20.54 -18.10
N ASP A 4 -13.44 20.69 -17.54
CA ASP A 4 -14.08 19.62 -16.75
C ASP A 4 -14.94 18.64 -17.56
N HIS A 5 -14.90 18.72 -18.89
CA HIS A 5 -15.52 17.71 -19.74
C HIS A 5 -14.52 17.24 -20.79
N PRO A 6 -13.68 16.25 -20.47
CA PRO A 6 -12.92 15.58 -21.51
C PRO A 6 -13.89 14.91 -22.48
N SER A 7 -13.94 15.43 -23.71
CA SER A 7 -14.69 14.83 -24.81
C SER A 7 -13.90 13.63 -25.33
N TYR A 8 -14.37 12.43 -25.05
CA TYR A 8 -13.77 11.20 -25.55
C TYR A 8 -14.52 10.74 -26.80
N ASP A 9 -13.79 10.46 -27.89
CA ASP A 9 -14.35 9.80 -29.07
C ASP A 9 -14.58 8.32 -28.76
N ILE A 10 -15.79 8.00 -28.29
CA ILE A 10 -16.20 6.65 -27.95
C ILE A 10 -16.30 5.82 -29.25
N PRO A 11 -15.59 4.67 -29.37
CA PRO A 11 -15.65 3.85 -30.57
C PRO A 11 -17.05 3.28 -30.80
N ASP A 12 -17.54 3.40 -32.03
CA ASP A 12 -18.88 2.97 -32.44
C ASP A 12 -19.12 1.47 -32.19
N LYS A 13 -20.39 1.10 -31.95
CA LYS A 13 -20.84 -0.28 -31.70
C LYS A 13 -20.55 -1.24 -32.85
N SER A 14 -20.35 -0.71 -34.06
CA SER A 14 -19.93 -1.44 -35.26
C SER A 14 -18.52 -2.05 -35.15
N ILE A 15 -17.68 -1.54 -34.24
CA ILE A 15 -16.31 -2.00 -34.02
C ILE A 15 -16.29 -3.29 -33.16
N ALA A 16 -15.35 -4.18 -33.46
CA ALA A 16 -15.12 -5.42 -32.72
C ALA A 16 -15.03 -5.19 -31.21
N LYS A 17 -15.68 -6.07 -30.43
CA LYS A 17 -15.75 -5.97 -28.96
C LYS A 17 -14.37 -5.91 -28.31
N THR A 18 -13.41 -6.67 -28.83
CA THR A 18 -12.02 -6.71 -28.35
C THR A 18 -11.31 -5.36 -28.49
N THR A 19 -11.50 -4.67 -29.62
CA THR A 19 -10.93 -3.34 -29.88
C THR A 19 -11.55 -2.28 -28.96
N ARG A 20 -12.87 -2.34 -28.73
CA ARG A 20 -13.54 -1.46 -27.76
C ARG A 20 -13.10 -1.68 -26.32
N GLN A 21 -12.87 -2.95 -25.94
CA GLN A 21 -12.31 -3.28 -24.63
C GLN A 21 -10.89 -2.76 -24.47
N LYS A 22 -10.04 -2.89 -25.50
CA LYS A 22 -8.67 -2.38 -25.47
C LYS A 22 -8.65 -0.85 -25.33
N TRP A 23 -9.43 -0.14 -26.13
CA TRP A 23 -9.59 1.32 -26.01
C TRP A 23 -10.03 1.76 -24.62
N LEU A 24 -11.02 1.06 -24.03
CA LEU A 24 -11.51 1.38 -22.69
C LEU A 24 -10.42 1.15 -21.63
N LEU A 25 -9.65 0.06 -21.76
CA LEU A 25 -8.56 -0.25 -20.83
C LEU A 25 -7.44 0.80 -20.91
N GLU A 26 -7.05 1.21 -22.12
CA GLU A 26 -6.04 2.25 -22.34
C GLU A 26 -6.51 3.61 -21.77
N LEU A 27 -7.78 3.97 -21.98
CA LEU A 27 -8.35 5.18 -21.40
C LEU A 27 -8.41 5.12 -19.86
N CYS A 28 -8.83 3.98 -19.31
CA CYS A 28 -8.82 3.76 -17.86
C CYS A 28 -7.41 3.88 -17.28
N GLU A 29 -6.41 3.31 -17.94
CA GLU A 29 -5.00 3.41 -17.55
C GLU A 29 -4.52 4.85 -17.51
N GLN A 30 -4.77 5.62 -18.57
CA GLN A 30 -4.43 7.04 -18.62
C GLN A 30 -5.07 7.84 -17.48
N LEU A 31 -6.36 7.59 -17.20
CA LEU A 31 -7.09 8.27 -16.12
C LEU A 31 -6.55 7.89 -14.74
N VAL A 32 -6.24 6.62 -14.51
CA VAL A 32 -5.67 6.12 -13.26
C VAL A 32 -4.30 6.77 -13.00
N THR A 33 -3.43 6.80 -14.00
CA THR A 33 -2.10 7.42 -13.87
C THR A 33 -2.19 8.94 -13.67
N THR A 34 -3.03 9.63 -14.45
CA THR A 34 -3.12 11.09 -14.40
C THR A 34 -3.74 11.59 -13.09
N TYR A 35 -4.82 10.95 -12.65
CA TYR A 35 -5.66 11.49 -11.58
C TYR A 35 -5.48 10.72 -10.26
N ILE A 36 -5.35 9.39 -10.28
CA ILE A 36 -5.34 8.59 -9.04
C ILE A 36 -3.94 8.47 -8.45
N PHE A 37 -2.95 8.28 -9.30
CA PHE A 37 -1.55 8.09 -8.94
C PHE A 37 -0.68 9.09 -9.69
N GLY A 38 -1.01 10.37 -9.59
CA GLY A 38 -0.30 11.44 -10.32
C GLY A 38 1.21 11.22 -10.26
N GLU A 39 1.90 11.37 -11.39
CA GLU A 39 3.33 11.04 -11.53
C GLU A 39 4.19 11.64 -10.40
N SER A 40 3.83 12.83 -9.92
CA SER A 40 4.50 13.49 -8.79
C SER A 40 4.30 12.78 -7.45
N GLU A 41 3.12 12.25 -7.15
CA GLU A 41 2.85 11.52 -5.89
C GLU A 41 3.55 10.16 -5.89
N VAL A 42 3.54 9.44 -7.02
CA VAL A 42 4.23 8.15 -7.15
C VAL A 42 5.73 8.35 -7.03
N GLN A 43 6.29 9.34 -7.71
CA GLN A 43 7.72 9.65 -7.61
C GLN A 43 8.09 10.09 -6.18
N THR A 44 7.27 10.92 -5.53
CA THR A 44 7.49 11.33 -4.14
C THR A 44 7.46 10.13 -3.18
N LEU A 45 6.54 9.19 -3.36
CA LEU A 45 6.47 7.97 -2.55
C LEU A 45 7.68 7.08 -2.79
N VAL A 46 8.13 6.92 -4.04
CA VAL A 46 9.36 6.20 -4.38
C VAL A 46 10.57 6.86 -3.70
N ASP A 47 10.67 8.19 -3.79
CA ASP A 47 11.77 8.96 -3.20
C ASP A 47 11.75 8.90 -1.66
N GLN A 48 10.57 8.94 -1.03
CA GLN A 48 10.40 8.76 0.42
C GLN A 48 10.74 7.34 0.87
N THR A 49 10.33 6.33 0.11
CA THR A 49 10.64 4.92 0.41
C THR A 49 12.15 4.67 0.26
N GLN A 50 12.76 5.24 -0.76
CA GLN A 50 14.20 5.23 -0.96
C GLN A 50 14.92 5.96 0.17
N THR A 51 14.47 7.16 0.55
CA THR A 51 15.04 7.93 1.67
C THR A 51 14.93 7.19 3.00
N LEU A 52 13.83 6.46 3.24
CA LEU A 52 13.66 5.64 4.46
C LEU A 52 14.55 4.40 4.45
N GLN A 53 14.74 3.77 3.30
CA GLN A 53 15.73 2.70 3.13
C GLN A 53 17.15 3.22 3.36
N ASP A 54 17.47 4.36 2.74
CA ASP A 54 18.76 5.04 2.87
C ASP A 54 19.03 5.53 4.29
N ALA A 55 18.01 5.97 5.05
CA ALA A 55 18.16 6.39 6.44
C ALA A 55 18.43 5.23 7.42
N THR A 56 18.11 4.00 7.00
CA THR A 56 18.40 2.79 7.77
C THR A 56 19.86 2.33 7.56
N GLU A 57 20.51 2.82 6.51
CA GLU A 57 21.91 2.56 6.16
C GLU A 57 22.76 3.76 6.58
N GLN A 58 23.83 3.57 7.35
CA GLN A 58 24.63 4.71 7.82
C GLN A 58 25.28 5.47 6.64
N PRO A 59 25.36 6.82 6.69
CA PRO A 59 25.90 7.62 5.58
C PRO A 59 27.36 7.30 5.27
N PHE A 60 27.68 7.17 3.98
CA PHE A 60 29.00 6.82 3.47
C PHE A 60 29.98 8.00 3.55
N ARG A 61 31.00 7.91 4.39
CA ARG A 61 32.06 8.92 4.50
C ARG A 61 33.11 8.75 3.39
N CYS A 62 33.58 9.87 2.84
CA CYS A 62 34.72 9.92 1.95
C CYS A 62 35.97 9.38 2.67
N ARG A 63 36.81 8.65 1.94
CA ARG A 63 37.97 7.95 2.50
C ARG A 63 39.28 8.72 2.41
N ALA A 64 39.31 9.87 1.74
CA ALA A 64 40.49 10.72 1.69
C ALA A 64 40.80 11.27 3.10
N ALA A 65 42.09 11.25 3.47
CA ALA A 65 42.56 11.52 4.84
C ALA A 65 42.13 12.89 5.40
N ASP A 66 41.76 13.85 4.54
CA ASP A 66 41.37 15.21 4.89
C ASP A 66 40.00 15.63 4.31
N CYS A 67 39.13 14.68 3.98
CA CYS A 67 37.82 14.99 3.40
C CYS A 67 36.64 14.68 4.35
N PRO A 68 35.91 15.69 4.86
CA PRO A 68 34.76 15.48 5.74
C PRO A 68 33.47 15.12 4.99
N ALA A 69 33.52 14.93 3.66
CA ALA A 69 32.33 14.74 2.85
C ALA A 69 31.62 13.40 3.16
N THR A 70 30.30 13.45 3.28
CA THR A 70 29.46 12.27 3.54
C THR A 70 28.32 12.20 2.53
N TYR A 71 27.98 11.00 2.09
CA TYR A 71 27.01 10.77 1.04
C TYR A 71 25.97 9.75 1.47
N VAL A 72 24.73 10.01 1.08
CA VAL A 72 23.60 9.09 1.29
C VAL A 72 23.79 7.81 0.47
N HIS A 73 24.25 7.94 -0.78
CA HIS A 73 24.51 6.78 -1.64
C HIS A 73 26.00 6.53 -1.80
N HIS A 74 26.37 5.25 -1.73
CA HIS A 74 27.72 4.77 -1.99
C HIS A 74 28.27 5.25 -3.35
N SER A 75 27.45 5.20 -4.42
CA SER A 75 27.84 5.63 -5.76
C SER A 75 28.22 7.11 -5.84
N ARG A 76 27.59 7.97 -5.02
CA ARG A 76 27.90 9.40 -4.91
C ARG A 76 29.23 9.63 -4.18
N ARG A 77 29.51 8.85 -3.14
CA ARG A 77 30.82 8.86 -2.47
C ARG A 77 31.94 8.51 -3.44
N VAL A 78 31.80 7.40 -4.18
CA VAL A 78 32.85 6.93 -5.10
C VAL A 78 33.09 7.94 -6.23
N ARG A 79 32.03 8.54 -6.77
CA ARG A 79 32.17 9.62 -7.75
C ARG A 79 32.94 10.81 -7.20
N HIS A 80 32.61 11.27 -5.99
CA HIS A 80 33.34 12.36 -5.33
C HIS A 80 34.82 12.02 -5.11
N GLU A 81 35.13 10.78 -4.69
CA GLU A 81 36.50 10.32 -4.50
C GLU A 81 37.31 10.42 -5.80
N ILE A 82 36.72 10.04 -6.93
CA ILE A 82 37.39 10.07 -8.22
C ILE A 82 37.53 11.50 -8.75
N GLU A 83 36.45 12.30 -8.70
CA GLU A 83 36.44 13.68 -9.20
C GLU A 83 37.34 14.62 -8.40
N MET A 84 37.33 14.52 -7.07
CA MET A 84 37.98 15.49 -6.18
C MET A 84 39.35 15.04 -5.68
N HIS A 85 39.62 13.73 -5.66
CA HIS A 85 40.86 13.16 -5.14
C HIS A 85 41.65 12.39 -6.20
N GLY A 86 41.24 12.45 -7.47
CA GLY A 86 42.03 12.02 -8.62
C GLY A 86 42.13 10.49 -8.77
N GLY A 87 41.27 9.72 -8.13
CA GLY A 87 41.21 8.27 -8.31
C GLY A 87 40.38 7.52 -7.27
N ASN A 88 40.07 6.27 -7.57
CA ASN A 88 39.36 5.38 -6.67
C ASN A 88 40.28 4.95 -5.51
N LEU A 89 40.01 5.43 -4.30
CA LEU A 89 40.83 5.21 -3.10
C LEU A 89 40.65 3.82 -2.45
N ASN A 90 40.18 2.82 -3.21
CA ASN A 90 40.02 1.45 -2.69
C ASN A 90 41.36 0.71 -2.60
N SER A 91 41.68 0.21 -1.41
CA SER A 91 42.95 -0.49 -1.12
C SER A 91 43.02 -1.93 -1.64
N ASN A 92 41.94 -2.46 -2.23
CA ASN A 92 41.92 -3.80 -2.84
C ASN A 92 41.49 -3.68 -4.30
N LEU A 93 42.43 -3.88 -5.23
CA LEU A 93 42.16 -4.06 -6.66
C LEU A 93 41.49 -5.43 -6.89
N GLY A 94 40.20 -5.53 -6.52
CA GLY A 94 39.31 -6.63 -6.87
C GLY A 94 38.23 -6.19 -7.87
N GLN A 95 37.44 -7.13 -8.41
CA GLN A 95 36.31 -6.80 -9.30
C GLN A 95 35.15 -6.06 -8.59
N ARG A 96 35.12 -6.09 -7.25
CA ARG A 96 34.07 -5.51 -6.41
C ARG A 96 34.67 -4.74 -5.24
N ASP A 97 33.89 -3.82 -4.71
CA ASP A 97 34.21 -3.05 -3.51
C ASP A 97 33.80 -3.77 -2.21
N GLU A 98 34.07 -3.11 -1.08
CA GLU A 98 33.70 -3.58 0.27
C GLU A 98 32.17 -3.69 0.50
N PHE A 99 31.34 -3.10 -0.37
CA PHE A 99 29.88 -3.13 -0.33
C PHE A 99 29.25 -4.02 -1.41
N GLY A 100 30.05 -4.76 -2.18
CA GLY A 100 29.61 -5.70 -3.21
C GLY A 100 29.31 -5.09 -4.59
N TYR A 101 29.50 -3.78 -4.79
CA TYR A 101 29.39 -3.08 -6.07
C TYR A 101 30.57 -3.39 -6.98
N TYR A 102 30.29 -3.54 -8.26
CA TYR A 102 31.27 -3.76 -9.32
C TYR A 102 31.81 -2.44 -9.87
N TYR A 103 33.13 -2.32 -9.95
CA TYR A 103 33.77 -1.20 -10.65
C TYR A 103 33.70 -1.37 -12.16
N CYS A 104 33.61 -0.25 -12.88
CA CYS A 104 33.95 -0.25 -14.29
C CYS A 104 35.41 -0.64 -14.49
N ARG A 105 35.66 -1.65 -15.34
CA ARG A 105 37.02 -2.11 -15.68
C ARG A 105 37.81 -1.09 -16.48
N ALA A 106 37.13 -0.18 -17.18
CA ALA A 106 37.76 0.96 -17.85
C ALA A 106 38.19 2.07 -16.88
N ALA A 107 38.04 1.85 -15.56
CA ALA A 107 38.38 2.80 -14.51
C ALA A 107 37.68 4.17 -14.66
N CYS A 108 36.44 4.18 -15.16
CA CYS A 108 35.59 5.36 -15.16
C CYS A 108 34.88 5.55 -13.80
N ASP A 109 34.20 6.68 -13.64
CA ASP A 109 33.66 7.16 -12.36
C ASP A 109 32.42 6.40 -11.85
N ASN A 110 32.06 5.29 -12.50
CA ASN A 110 30.82 4.57 -12.24
C ASN A 110 31.05 3.21 -11.55
N VAL A 111 30.19 2.94 -10.56
CA VAL A 111 30.07 1.66 -9.86
C VAL A 111 28.66 1.10 -10.00
N PHE A 112 28.55 -0.23 -10.06
CA PHE A 112 27.33 -0.92 -10.45
C PHE A 112 26.96 -2.01 -9.46
N LEU A 113 25.69 -2.11 -9.08
CA LEU A 113 25.25 -3.14 -8.14
C LEU A 113 25.39 -4.56 -8.72
N THR A 114 25.24 -4.72 -10.04
CA THR A 114 25.28 -6.04 -10.70
C THR A 114 26.29 -6.10 -11.84
N LYS A 115 26.82 -7.30 -12.09
CA LYS A 115 27.76 -7.56 -13.19
C LYS A 115 27.18 -7.17 -14.54
N THR A 116 25.88 -7.44 -14.71
CA THR A 116 25.12 -7.20 -15.94
C THR A 116 24.99 -5.71 -16.27
N THR A 117 24.75 -4.88 -15.24
CA THR A 117 24.63 -3.43 -15.42
C THR A 117 25.98 -2.78 -15.71
N ARG A 118 27.05 -3.22 -15.03
CA ARG A 118 28.42 -2.84 -15.38
C ARG A 118 28.75 -3.21 -16.82
N ASN A 119 28.54 -4.47 -17.22
CA ASN A 119 28.87 -4.93 -18.57
C ASN A 119 28.09 -4.17 -19.65
N ARG A 120 26.82 -3.82 -19.38
CA ARG A 120 26.02 -2.99 -20.28
C ARG A 120 26.60 -1.59 -20.44
N HIS A 121 26.99 -0.97 -19.33
CA HIS A 121 27.65 0.33 -19.35
C HIS A 121 28.97 0.29 -20.11
N GLU A 122 29.83 -0.70 -19.83
CA GLU A 122 31.12 -0.89 -20.51
C GLU A 122 30.93 -1.03 -22.02
N ARG A 123 29.91 -1.79 -22.47
CA ARG A 123 29.56 -1.93 -23.89
C ARG A 123 29.12 -0.60 -24.54
N SER A 124 28.45 0.28 -23.80
CA SER A 124 27.91 1.53 -24.35
C SER A 124 28.86 2.72 -24.27
N ALA A 125 29.74 2.75 -23.27
CA ALA A 125 30.53 3.93 -22.92
C ALA A 125 32.03 3.77 -23.18
N HIS A 126 32.52 2.54 -23.38
CA HIS A 126 33.95 2.25 -23.53
C HIS A 126 34.22 1.33 -24.73
N GLU A 127 34.76 1.88 -25.80
CA GLU A 127 35.20 1.10 -26.97
C GLU A 127 36.48 0.32 -26.63
N GLY A 128 36.44 -1.02 -26.73
CA GLY A 128 37.64 -1.88 -26.65
C GLY A 128 37.86 -2.66 -25.34
N VAL A 129 36.94 -2.62 -24.37
CA VAL A 129 37.03 -3.49 -23.18
C VAL A 129 36.62 -4.92 -23.57
N ALA A 130 37.53 -5.89 -23.45
CA ALA A 130 37.24 -7.30 -23.69
C ALA A 130 36.17 -7.79 -22.69
N VAL A 131 34.96 -8.01 -23.21
CA VAL A 131 33.83 -8.55 -22.46
C VAL A 131 34.06 -10.05 -22.30
N GLU A 132 34.18 -10.53 -21.07
CA GLU A 132 34.03 -11.97 -20.82
C GLU A 132 32.61 -12.35 -21.25
N GLU A 133 32.48 -13.26 -22.22
CA GLU A 133 31.21 -13.95 -22.45
C GLU A 133 30.83 -14.65 -21.15
N ILE A 134 29.78 -14.16 -20.51
CA ILE A 134 29.22 -14.82 -19.33
C ILE A 134 28.12 -15.70 -19.86
N ASP A 135 28.41 -17.01 -19.90
CA ASP A 135 27.41 -18.05 -19.77
C ASP A 135 26.46 -17.66 -18.62
N ASP A 136 25.15 -17.70 -18.85
CA ASP A 136 24.06 -17.23 -17.98
C ASP A 136 23.97 -18.02 -16.65
N ALA A 137 25.07 -18.18 -15.93
CA ALA A 137 25.12 -18.63 -14.56
C ALA A 137 24.56 -17.49 -13.69
N GLN A 138 23.24 -17.53 -13.53
CA GLN A 138 22.48 -16.98 -12.43
C GLN A 138 23.39 -16.64 -11.23
N GLU A 139 23.55 -15.35 -10.92
CA GLU A 139 23.92 -14.98 -9.54
C GLU A 139 22.85 -15.65 -8.66
N ASN A 140 23.22 -16.74 -7.97
CA ASN A 140 22.29 -17.43 -7.09
C ASN A 140 21.68 -16.38 -6.16
N PRO A 141 20.37 -16.10 -6.26
CA PRO A 141 19.73 -15.19 -5.34
C PRO A 141 20.03 -15.70 -3.94
N THR A 142 20.43 -14.81 -3.01
CA THR A 142 20.51 -15.17 -1.59
C THR A 142 19.29 -16.01 -1.24
N PRO A 143 19.46 -17.25 -0.73
CA PRO A 143 18.34 -18.16 -0.53
C PRO A 143 17.24 -17.47 0.27
N GLN A 144 16.01 -17.45 -0.26
CA GLN A 144 14.91 -16.74 0.37
C GLN A 144 14.62 -17.28 1.77
N ASP A 145 14.10 -16.41 2.64
CA ASP A 145 13.59 -16.78 3.97
C ASP A 145 12.07 -16.63 3.97
N PHE A 146 11.37 -17.72 3.66
CA PHE A 146 9.91 -17.70 3.49
C PHE A 146 9.17 -17.48 4.81
N MET A 147 9.77 -17.91 5.93
CA MET A 147 9.23 -17.65 7.27
C MET A 147 9.32 -16.16 7.64
N PHE A 148 10.47 -15.53 7.37
CA PHE A 148 10.65 -14.09 7.57
C PHE A 148 9.69 -13.29 6.69
N ASN A 149 9.60 -13.65 5.41
CA ASN A 149 8.71 -13.01 4.44
C ASN A 149 7.26 -13.01 4.91
N TYR A 150 6.75 -14.18 5.34
CA TYR A 150 5.40 -14.31 5.86
C TYR A 150 5.15 -13.42 7.09
N HIS A 151 6.04 -13.46 8.08
CA HIS A 151 5.84 -12.72 9.32
C HIS A 151 6.00 -11.20 9.12
N LYS A 152 6.93 -10.77 8.26
CA LYS A 152 7.06 -9.38 7.82
C LYS A 152 5.78 -8.90 7.14
N ALA A 153 5.29 -9.64 6.14
CA ALA A 153 4.05 -9.32 5.44
C ALA A 153 2.83 -9.26 6.36
N LYS A 154 2.68 -10.24 7.26
CA LYS A 154 1.61 -10.28 8.25
C LYS A 154 1.63 -9.07 9.17
N LEU A 155 2.81 -8.66 9.64
CA LEU A 155 2.95 -7.45 10.45
C LEU A 155 2.58 -6.20 9.65
N SER A 156 3.05 -6.08 8.41
CA SER A 156 2.71 -4.97 7.52
C SER A 156 1.19 -4.85 7.30
N TYR A 157 0.49 -5.96 7.02
CA TYR A 157 -0.98 -5.95 6.94
C TYR A 157 -1.65 -5.53 8.25
N GLY A 158 -1.13 -6.02 9.39
CA GLY A 158 -1.62 -5.63 10.70
C GLY A 158 -1.51 -4.11 10.95
N LEU A 159 -0.38 -3.51 10.58
CA LEU A 159 -0.16 -2.06 10.69
C LEU A 159 -1.08 -1.28 9.77
N ILE A 160 -1.27 -1.71 8.52
CA ILE A 160 -2.23 -1.10 7.59
C ILE A 160 -3.65 -1.13 8.17
N LEU A 161 -4.08 -2.26 8.72
CA LEU A 161 -5.41 -2.39 9.35
C LEU A 161 -5.54 -1.52 10.60
N PHE A 162 -4.47 -1.34 11.38
CA PHE A 162 -4.47 -0.39 12.49
C PHE A 162 -4.63 1.04 11.99
N GLU A 163 -3.95 1.42 10.93
CA GLU A 163 -4.07 2.74 10.31
C GLU A 163 -5.48 3.00 9.79
N PHE A 164 -6.12 2.01 9.15
CA PHE A 164 -7.53 2.08 8.77
C PHE A 164 -8.45 2.33 9.97
N ASN A 165 -8.29 1.52 11.02
CA ASN A 165 -9.11 1.64 12.23
C ASN A 165 -8.92 2.99 12.93
N ASP A 166 -7.69 3.49 12.95
CA ASP A 166 -7.35 4.76 13.55
C ASP A 166 -7.94 5.93 12.76
N ALA A 167 -7.76 5.94 11.43
CA ALA A 167 -8.37 6.93 10.54
C ALA A 167 -9.89 6.98 10.68
N ILE A 168 -10.53 5.81 10.80
CA ILE A 168 -11.97 5.72 11.08
C ILE A 168 -12.31 6.35 12.42
N LYS A 169 -11.60 6.00 13.50
CA LYS A 169 -11.87 6.52 14.86
C LYS A 169 -11.71 8.03 14.93
N GLU A 170 -10.70 8.58 14.27
CA GLU A 170 -10.46 10.01 14.20
C GLU A 170 -11.44 10.74 13.27
N GLY A 171 -12.06 10.02 12.33
CA GLY A 171 -12.89 10.63 11.29
C GLY A 171 -12.05 11.36 10.25
N ASP A 172 -10.89 10.80 9.92
CA ASP A 172 -9.97 11.37 8.95
C ASP A 172 -10.22 10.75 7.57
N GLY A 173 -11.01 11.47 6.77
CA GLY A 173 -11.35 11.08 5.40
C GLY A 173 -10.16 11.14 4.44
N GLU A 174 -9.18 12.00 4.67
CA GLU A 174 -8.02 12.15 3.79
C GLU A 174 -7.05 11.00 3.97
N ARG A 175 -6.75 10.66 5.23
CA ARG A 175 -5.94 9.48 5.55
C ARG A 175 -6.59 8.20 5.06
N LEU A 176 -7.90 8.07 5.27
CA LEU A 176 -8.66 6.93 4.76
C LEU A 176 -8.65 6.85 3.23
N PHE A 177 -8.72 7.98 2.53
CA PHE A 177 -8.62 8.05 1.07
C PHE A 177 -7.26 7.55 0.56
N ASN A 178 -6.16 7.95 1.20
CA ASN A 178 -4.82 7.47 0.86
C ASN A 178 -4.66 5.97 1.11
N LEU A 179 -5.22 5.46 2.21
CA LEU A 179 -5.24 4.03 2.49
C LEU A 179 -6.03 3.23 1.44
N TYR A 180 -7.09 3.82 0.85
CA TYR A 180 -7.82 3.19 -0.24
C TYR A 180 -7.00 3.08 -1.54
N LYS A 181 -6.07 4.02 -1.83
CA LYS A 181 -5.11 3.87 -2.94
C LYS A 181 -4.26 2.60 -2.76
N LEU A 182 -3.75 2.37 -1.55
CA LEU A 182 -3.00 1.14 -1.23
C LEU A 182 -3.90 -0.11 -1.28
N ALA A 183 -5.12 -0.02 -0.72
CA ALA A 183 -6.06 -1.14 -0.72
C ALA A 183 -6.47 -1.56 -2.14
N LEU A 184 -6.59 -0.62 -3.08
CA LEU A 184 -6.83 -0.92 -4.49
C LEU A 184 -5.78 -1.88 -5.05
N LEU A 185 -4.49 -1.57 -4.82
CA LEU A 185 -3.37 -2.39 -5.27
C LEU A 185 -3.42 -3.79 -4.63
N LEU A 186 -3.68 -3.85 -3.32
CA LEU A 186 -3.78 -5.11 -2.59
C LEU A 186 -4.98 -5.96 -3.04
N PHE A 187 -6.13 -5.36 -3.34
CA PHE A 187 -7.29 -6.08 -3.86
C PHE A 187 -7.04 -6.60 -5.27
N LYS A 188 -6.35 -5.83 -6.10
CA LYS A 188 -6.00 -6.24 -7.47
C LYS A 188 -5.03 -7.43 -7.46
N THR A 189 -3.97 -7.38 -6.65
CA THR A 189 -2.96 -8.46 -6.56
C THR A 189 -3.55 -9.77 -6.05
N ASN A 190 -4.47 -9.69 -5.10
CA ASN A 190 -5.08 -10.86 -4.46
C ASN A 190 -6.35 -11.36 -5.18
N GLY A 191 -6.65 -10.89 -6.40
CA GLY A 191 -7.79 -11.36 -7.19
C GLY A 191 -9.17 -10.91 -6.68
N HIS A 192 -9.21 -9.94 -5.77
CA HIS A 192 -10.43 -9.38 -5.19
C HIS A 192 -11.05 -8.31 -6.10
N VAL A 193 -11.37 -8.69 -7.34
CA VAL A 193 -11.77 -7.77 -8.42
C VAL A 193 -12.98 -6.88 -8.09
N LYS A 194 -13.97 -7.40 -7.35
CA LYS A 194 -15.15 -6.62 -6.94
C LYS A 194 -14.75 -5.49 -5.98
N TYR A 195 -13.88 -5.78 -5.02
CA TYR A 195 -13.41 -4.79 -4.06
C TYR A 195 -12.49 -3.77 -4.72
N ALA A 196 -11.58 -4.22 -5.60
CA ALA A 196 -10.74 -3.36 -6.40
C ALA A 196 -11.58 -2.39 -7.26
N TYR A 197 -12.64 -2.89 -7.92
CA TYR A 197 -13.53 -2.06 -8.73
C TYR A 197 -14.27 -1.01 -7.90
N ILE A 198 -14.84 -1.37 -6.75
CA ILE A 198 -15.57 -0.43 -5.89
C ILE A 198 -14.64 0.66 -5.37
N VAL A 199 -13.42 0.29 -4.97
CA VAL A 199 -12.42 1.25 -4.51
C VAL A 199 -11.96 2.16 -5.66
N LEU A 200 -11.70 1.61 -6.84
CA LEU A 200 -11.35 2.39 -8.03
C LEU A 200 -12.46 3.40 -8.36
N LEU A 201 -13.72 2.97 -8.36
CA LEU A 201 -14.86 3.85 -8.61
C LEU A 201 -14.92 4.98 -7.58
N TYR A 202 -14.71 4.67 -6.30
CA TYR A 202 -14.65 5.69 -5.26
C TYR A 202 -13.51 6.71 -5.49
N LEU A 203 -12.32 6.23 -5.83
CA LEU A 203 -11.18 7.11 -6.12
C LEU A 203 -11.48 8.01 -7.33
N CYS A 204 -12.01 7.45 -8.42
CA CYS A 204 -12.45 8.23 -9.58
C CYS A 204 -13.53 9.26 -9.22
N GLN A 205 -14.49 8.89 -8.37
CA GLN A 205 -15.55 9.80 -7.94
C GLN A 205 -14.99 11.03 -7.24
N VAL A 206 -14.08 10.82 -6.29
CA VAL A 206 -13.50 11.91 -5.49
C VAL A 206 -12.56 12.78 -6.31
N ILE A 207 -11.79 12.20 -7.24
CA ILE A 207 -10.74 12.96 -7.94
C ILE A 207 -11.24 13.60 -9.23
N ALA A 208 -12.08 12.89 -10.00
CA ALA A 208 -12.30 13.21 -11.41
C ALA A 208 -13.77 13.40 -11.81
N ILE A 209 -14.73 12.84 -11.07
CA ILE A 209 -16.14 12.84 -11.49
C ILE A 209 -16.97 13.87 -10.73
N LEU A 210 -16.82 13.95 -9.40
CA LEU A 210 -17.66 14.80 -8.57
C LEU A 210 -17.10 16.23 -8.45
N PRO A 211 -17.97 17.25 -8.33
CA PRO A 211 -17.56 18.59 -7.93
C PRO A 211 -16.84 18.55 -6.57
N GLU A 212 -15.93 19.50 -6.33
CA GLU A 212 -15.09 19.56 -5.12
C GLU A 212 -15.91 19.45 -3.82
N SER A 213 -17.07 20.09 -3.74
CA SER A 213 -17.97 19.99 -2.57
C SER A 213 -18.48 18.57 -2.35
N GLU A 214 -18.99 17.91 -3.40
CA GLU A 214 -19.53 16.55 -3.29
C GLU A 214 -18.43 15.51 -3.08
N ALA A 215 -17.24 15.74 -3.67
CA ALA A 215 -16.06 14.92 -3.44
C ALA A 215 -15.60 14.99 -1.98
N SER A 216 -15.61 16.20 -1.39
CA SER A 216 -15.33 16.43 0.04
C SER A 216 -16.36 15.70 0.90
N ASP A 217 -17.65 15.86 0.60
CA ASP A 217 -18.72 15.16 1.32
C ASP A 217 -18.56 13.63 1.21
N LEU A 218 -18.30 13.08 0.03
CA LEU A 218 -18.11 11.65 -0.15
C LEU A 218 -16.85 11.12 0.57
N LYS A 219 -15.81 11.95 0.68
CA LYS A 219 -14.57 11.62 1.39
C LYS A 219 -14.79 11.58 2.90
N HIS A 220 -15.47 12.58 3.46
CA HIS A 220 -15.66 12.73 4.91
C HIS A 220 -16.94 12.06 5.45
N ASN A 221 -17.97 11.84 4.63
CA ASN A 221 -19.20 11.16 5.05
C ASN A 221 -19.07 9.62 5.00
N ARG A 222 -17.97 9.10 5.56
CA ARG A 222 -17.66 7.66 5.64
C ARG A 222 -17.66 7.11 7.05
N PHE A 223 -17.78 8.00 8.03
CA PHE A 223 -17.76 7.70 9.45
C PHE A 223 -18.95 8.36 10.13
N HIS A 224 -19.36 7.77 11.25
CA HIS A 224 -20.47 8.28 12.05
C HIS A 224 -20.15 8.17 13.53
N ASN A 225 -20.39 9.26 14.27
CA ASN A 225 -20.17 9.32 15.70
C ASN A 225 -21.49 9.17 16.47
N LYS A 226 -21.99 7.93 16.57
CA LYS A 226 -23.32 7.62 17.13
C LYS A 226 -23.54 8.18 18.55
N TYR A 227 -22.50 8.18 19.38
CA TYR A 227 -22.59 8.55 20.80
C TYR A 227 -21.84 9.86 21.14
N GLY A 228 -21.24 10.50 20.14
CA GLY A 228 -20.32 11.62 20.35
C GLY A 228 -19.01 11.22 21.04
N GLY A 229 -18.09 12.18 21.13
CA GLY A 229 -16.80 12.05 21.80
C GLY A 229 -15.63 11.70 20.86
N LYS A 230 -14.41 12.01 21.32
CA LYS A 230 -13.17 11.85 20.55
C LYS A 230 -12.86 10.37 20.32
N GLY A 231 -12.47 10.00 19.09
CA GLY A 231 -12.04 8.64 18.77
C GLY A 231 -13.16 7.59 18.76
N LYS A 232 -14.43 8.01 18.75
CA LYS A 232 -15.61 7.12 18.84
C LYS A 232 -16.40 7.00 17.54
N ASN A 233 -15.82 7.46 16.44
CA ASN A 233 -16.38 7.23 15.11
C ASN A 233 -16.38 5.73 14.78
N ILE A 234 -17.43 5.30 14.09
CA ILE A 234 -17.54 3.98 13.48
C ILE A 234 -17.67 4.13 11.97
N PRO A 235 -17.35 3.08 11.17
CA PRO A 235 -17.62 3.10 9.74
C PRO A 235 -19.11 3.32 9.48
N LEU A 236 -19.45 4.14 8.49
CA LEU A 236 -20.84 4.37 8.10
C LEU A 236 -21.52 3.06 7.64
N ASP A 237 -20.77 2.16 7.01
CA ASP A 237 -21.24 0.82 6.63
C ASP A 237 -21.68 0.00 7.86
N LEU A 238 -20.92 0.08 8.96
CA LEU A 238 -21.28 -0.57 10.21
C LEU A 238 -22.55 0.04 10.83
N LEU A 239 -22.75 1.35 10.72
CA LEU A 239 -24.01 1.98 11.13
C LEU A 239 -25.17 1.45 10.28
N LYS A 240 -25.01 1.36 8.95
CA LYS A 240 -26.04 0.81 8.07
C LYS A 240 -26.36 -0.65 8.39
N GLU A 241 -25.37 -1.47 8.75
CA GLU A 241 -25.60 -2.84 9.22
C GLU A 241 -26.44 -2.87 10.52
N GLN A 242 -26.13 -1.99 11.48
CA GLN A 242 -26.91 -1.84 12.71
C GLN A 242 -28.36 -1.43 12.41
N LEU A 243 -28.58 -0.40 11.58
CA LEU A 243 -29.91 0.05 11.20
C LEU A 243 -30.70 -1.04 10.47
N ASN A 244 -30.06 -1.78 9.57
CA ASN A 244 -30.69 -2.92 8.89
C ASN A 244 -31.11 -4.03 9.87
N LYS A 245 -30.31 -4.29 10.89
CA LYS A 245 -30.65 -5.25 11.94
C LYS A 245 -31.84 -4.78 12.78
N ASP A 246 -31.85 -3.52 13.18
CA ASP A 246 -32.95 -2.92 13.95
C ASP A 246 -34.25 -2.93 13.14
N LEU A 247 -34.18 -2.54 11.86
CA LEU A 247 -35.31 -2.57 10.94
C LEU A 247 -35.91 -3.98 10.80
N LYS A 248 -35.06 -4.99 10.56
CA LYS A 248 -35.49 -6.39 10.48
C LYS A 248 -36.11 -6.89 11.78
N THR A 249 -35.66 -6.37 12.92
CA THR A 249 -36.23 -6.70 14.24
C THR A 249 -37.62 -6.10 14.39
N THR A 250 -37.80 -4.84 13.99
CA THR A 250 -39.12 -4.18 13.95
C THR A 250 -40.08 -4.92 13.02
N TRP A 251 -39.65 -5.31 11.82
CA TRP A 251 -40.49 -6.10 10.90
C TRP A 251 -40.90 -7.46 11.47
N LYS A 252 -40.00 -8.15 12.18
CA LYS A 252 -40.35 -9.37 12.89
C LYS A 252 -41.40 -9.13 13.97
N GLY A 253 -41.33 -7.99 14.67
CA GLY A 253 -42.31 -7.58 15.67
C GLY A 253 -43.71 -7.33 15.10
N LEU A 254 -43.83 -6.93 13.83
CA LEU A 254 -45.13 -6.75 13.17
C LEU A 254 -45.88 -8.08 12.94
N GLY A 255 -45.16 -9.21 12.86
CA GLY A 255 -45.76 -10.53 12.67
C GLY A 255 -46.66 -10.59 11.44
N ALA A 256 -47.91 -11.02 11.62
CA ALA A 256 -48.90 -11.13 10.55
C ALA A 256 -49.28 -9.77 9.91
N ASN A 257 -48.97 -8.66 10.56
CA ASN A 257 -49.26 -7.32 10.04
C ASN A 257 -48.17 -6.79 9.08
N LEU A 258 -47.14 -7.58 8.79
CA LEU A 258 -46.09 -7.19 7.86
C LEU A 258 -46.61 -7.22 6.41
N SER A 259 -47.02 -6.04 5.93
CA SER A 259 -47.26 -5.72 4.52
C SER A 259 -46.18 -4.77 3.98
N GLU A 260 -46.08 -4.61 2.65
CA GLU A 260 -45.17 -3.64 2.02
C GLU A 260 -45.39 -2.21 2.53
N GLU A 261 -46.65 -1.80 2.69
CA GLU A 261 -47.01 -0.49 3.24
C GLU A 261 -46.53 -0.34 4.69
N SER A 262 -46.77 -1.35 5.53
CA SER A 262 -46.33 -1.34 6.93
C SER A 262 -44.80 -1.33 7.04
N ALA A 263 -44.12 -2.09 6.17
CA ALA A 263 -42.66 -2.18 6.12
C ALA A 263 -42.07 -0.82 5.73
N SER A 264 -42.57 -0.22 4.65
CA SER A 264 -42.18 1.13 4.20
C SER A 264 -42.39 2.18 5.29
N ARG A 265 -43.56 2.17 5.94
CA ARG A 265 -43.87 3.07 7.06
C ARG A 265 -42.87 2.92 8.21
N THR A 266 -42.55 1.70 8.63
CA THR A 266 -41.55 1.46 9.68
C THR A 266 -40.12 1.81 9.26
N SER A 267 -39.74 1.60 8.00
CA SER A 267 -38.43 2.01 7.48
C SER A 267 -38.25 3.51 7.55
N ASN A 268 -39.25 4.27 7.09
CA ASN A 268 -39.21 5.74 7.08
C ASN A 268 -39.22 6.34 8.51
N ALA A 269 -39.82 5.64 9.47
CA ALA A 269 -39.87 6.08 10.87
C ALA A 269 -38.71 5.57 11.73
N LEU A 270 -37.81 4.72 11.20
CA LEU A 270 -36.83 3.97 11.99
C LEU A 270 -35.90 4.88 12.81
N GLU A 271 -35.34 5.91 12.20
CA GLU A 271 -34.39 6.80 12.89
C GLU A 271 -35.07 7.56 14.04
N MET A 272 -36.29 8.06 13.81
CA MET A 272 -37.09 8.71 14.85
C MET A 272 -37.49 7.74 15.97
N LEU A 273 -37.87 6.50 15.63
CA LEU A 273 -38.16 5.46 16.61
C LEU A 273 -36.94 5.18 17.50
N LEU A 274 -35.76 5.00 16.89
CA LEU A 274 -34.52 4.77 17.63
C LEU A 274 -34.14 5.96 18.53
N ALA A 275 -34.35 7.19 18.08
CA ALA A 275 -34.11 8.39 18.87
C ALA A 275 -35.03 8.46 20.10
N ILE A 276 -36.33 8.17 19.93
CA ILE A 276 -37.30 8.12 21.02
C ILE A 276 -36.91 7.01 22.01
N MET A 277 -36.56 5.82 21.53
CA MET A 277 -36.11 4.72 22.39
C MET A 277 -34.85 5.11 23.20
N MET A 278 -33.89 5.79 22.58
CA MET A 278 -32.70 6.27 23.29
C MET A 278 -33.04 7.33 24.36
N SER A 279 -34.01 8.21 24.11
CA SER A 279 -34.48 9.17 25.11
C SER A 279 -35.12 8.47 26.30
N ILE A 280 -36.03 7.53 26.04
CA ILE A 280 -36.70 6.76 27.09
C ILE A 280 -35.68 5.96 27.91
N ASP A 281 -34.72 5.30 27.26
CA ASP A 281 -33.64 4.58 27.95
C ASP A 281 -32.87 5.50 28.91
N ASN A 282 -32.56 6.74 28.48
CA ASN A 282 -31.88 7.73 29.31
C ASN A 282 -32.76 8.21 30.48
N ASP A 283 -34.03 8.55 30.21
CA ASP A 283 -34.97 9.05 31.22
C ASP A 283 -35.25 8.00 32.30
N CYS A 284 -35.33 6.73 31.90
CA CYS A 284 -35.52 5.61 32.83
C CYS A 284 -34.23 5.21 33.57
N SER A 285 -33.10 5.92 33.36
CA SER A 285 -31.77 5.50 33.85
C SER A 285 -31.51 4.03 33.54
N PHE A 286 -32.02 3.56 32.39
CA PHE A 286 -31.80 2.21 31.93
C PHE A 286 -30.38 2.17 31.38
N ASP A 287 -29.42 2.10 32.31
CA ASP A 287 -28.06 1.72 32.02
C ASP A 287 -28.13 0.33 31.42
N LYS A 288 -28.24 0.26 30.08
CA LYS A 288 -27.96 -0.96 29.33
C LYS A 288 -26.67 -1.47 29.93
N ARG A 289 -26.72 -2.60 30.64
CA ARG A 289 -25.52 -3.31 31.08
C ARG A 289 -24.71 -3.45 29.81
N LYS A 290 -23.72 -2.57 29.63
CA LYS A 290 -22.85 -2.62 28.46
C LYS A 290 -22.20 -3.96 28.63
N GLY A 291 -22.63 -4.92 27.82
CA GLY A 291 -22.02 -6.23 27.74
C GLY A 291 -20.64 -6.04 27.14
N TYR A 292 -19.75 -5.36 27.86
CA TYR A 292 -18.34 -5.63 27.78
C TYR A 292 -18.27 -7.10 28.14
N ARG A 293 -18.17 -7.96 27.12
CA ARG A 293 -17.44 -9.21 27.34
C ARG A 293 -16.14 -8.73 27.96
N ALA A 294 -15.89 -9.08 29.22
CA ALA A 294 -14.64 -8.75 29.87
C ALA A 294 -13.56 -9.09 28.87
N ALA A 295 -12.81 -8.08 28.40
CA ALA A 295 -11.73 -8.31 27.49
C ALA A 295 -10.83 -9.28 28.23
N LYS A 296 -10.78 -10.55 27.79
CA LYS A 296 -9.83 -11.53 28.32
C LYS A 296 -8.49 -10.82 28.32
N ASN A 297 -7.82 -10.82 29.48
CA ASN A 297 -6.63 -10.00 29.69
C ASN A 297 -5.67 -10.16 28.48
N PRO A 298 -5.60 -9.16 27.57
CA PRO A 298 -4.97 -9.35 26.28
C PRO A 298 -3.45 -9.47 26.43
N GLU A 299 -2.91 -9.01 27.57
CA GLU A 299 -1.48 -9.04 27.87
C GLU A 299 -0.90 -10.44 27.88
N GLU A 300 -1.62 -11.43 28.44
CA GLU A 300 -1.12 -12.80 28.51
C GLU A 300 -1.04 -13.43 27.12
N SER A 301 -2.09 -13.26 26.31
CA SER A 301 -2.10 -13.70 24.91
C SER A 301 -1.01 -13.00 24.08
N VAL A 302 -0.80 -11.70 24.28
CA VAL A 302 0.24 -10.94 23.58
C VAL A 302 1.63 -11.43 23.99
N LYS A 303 1.87 -11.68 25.29
CA LYS A 303 3.14 -12.23 25.79
C LYS A 303 3.42 -13.62 25.23
N GLN A 304 2.40 -14.49 25.16
CA GLN A 304 2.52 -15.82 24.55
C GLN A 304 2.89 -15.71 23.06
N VAL A 305 2.16 -14.90 22.29
CA VAL A 305 2.45 -14.67 20.87
C VAL A 305 3.86 -14.11 20.67
N LEU A 306 4.26 -13.12 21.47
CA LEU A 306 5.60 -12.55 21.39
C LEU A 306 6.68 -13.59 21.71
N GLY A 307 6.48 -14.38 22.77
CA GLY A 307 7.37 -15.46 23.17
C GLY A 307 7.56 -16.48 22.05
N ASP A 308 6.48 -16.89 21.39
CA ASP A 308 6.51 -17.83 20.26
C ASP A 308 7.26 -17.26 19.05
N LEU A 309 7.02 -15.99 18.71
CA LEU A 309 7.64 -15.33 17.55
C LEU A 309 9.14 -15.08 17.78
N LEU A 310 9.51 -14.64 18.98
CA LEU A 310 10.91 -14.42 19.37
C LEU A 310 11.66 -15.75 19.50
N GLY A 311 11.06 -16.77 20.11
CA GLY A 311 11.65 -18.10 20.22
C GLY A 311 11.96 -18.74 18.86
N LYS A 312 11.14 -18.45 17.85
CA LYS A 312 11.34 -18.91 16.46
C LYS A 312 12.21 -17.98 15.61
N ASN A 313 12.70 -16.86 16.18
CA ASN A 313 13.50 -15.85 15.48
C ASN A 313 12.88 -15.41 14.15
N VAL A 314 11.54 -15.29 14.07
CA VAL A 314 10.86 -15.09 12.78
C VAL A 314 11.19 -13.76 12.11
N PHE A 315 11.56 -12.74 12.89
CA PHE A 315 11.95 -11.41 12.40
C PHE A 315 13.46 -11.24 12.19
N LYS A 316 14.25 -12.32 12.35
CA LYS A 316 15.67 -12.33 11.98
C LYS A 316 15.83 -13.08 10.66
N PHE A 317 16.30 -12.39 9.65
CA PHE A 317 16.53 -12.99 8.34
C PHE A 317 17.56 -14.12 8.45
N THR A 318 17.20 -15.30 7.95
CA THR A 318 18.01 -16.51 7.92
C THR A 318 17.93 -17.11 6.51
N PRO A 319 19.00 -17.03 5.70
CA PRO A 319 18.98 -17.50 4.32
C PRO A 319 18.51 -18.96 4.21
N GLY A 320 17.56 -19.23 3.31
CA GLY A 320 17.11 -20.59 2.98
C GLY A 320 16.19 -21.23 4.01
N ARG A 321 15.64 -20.46 4.96
CA ARG A 321 14.69 -20.96 5.94
C ARG A 321 13.34 -21.27 5.31
N GLU A 322 12.88 -22.51 5.49
CA GLU A 322 11.58 -22.99 5.01
C GLU A 322 10.41 -22.21 5.63
N GLY A 323 9.35 -22.04 4.84
CA GLY A 323 8.12 -21.38 5.27
C GLY A 323 7.25 -22.26 6.17
N HIS A 324 6.08 -21.74 6.53
CA HIS A 324 5.08 -22.55 7.22
C HIS A 324 4.59 -23.70 6.31
N PRO A 325 4.22 -24.88 6.85
CA PRO A 325 3.76 -26.01 6.02
C PRO A 325 2.60 -25.66 5.07
N SER A 326 1.71 -24.76 5.50
CA SER A 326 0.58 -24.28 4.68
C SER A 326 1.00 -23.27 3.61
N PHE A 327 2.13 -22.58 3.79
CA PHE A 327 2.64 -21.49 2.94
C PHE A 327 4.17 -21.60 2.79
N PRO A 328 4.68 -22.65 2.13
CA PRO A 328 6.11 -22.95 2.13
C PRO A 328 6.94 -21.92 1.37
N ASN A 329 6.36 -21.30 0.34
CA ASN A 329 7.04 -20.40 -0.60
C ASN A 329 6.44 -18.98 -0.58
N PHE A 330 6.30 -18.39 0.61
CA PHE A 330 5.64 -17.09 0.76
C PHE A 330 6.54 -15.93 0.26
N ASP A 331 6.06 -15.18 -0.74
CA ASP A 331 6.77 -14.01 -1.28
C ASP A 331 6.76 -12.84 -0.27
N GLY A 332 7.91 -12.22 -0.06
CA GLY A 332 8.03 -11.02 0.79
C GLY A 332 7.44 -9.76 0.16
N ASN A 333 7.23 -9.75 -1.16
CA ASN A 333 6.61 -8.64 -1.87
C ASN A 333 5.07 -8.78 -1.87
N LEU A 334 4.40 -7.88 -1.13
CA LEU A 334 2.94 -7.79 -1.06
C LEU A 334 2.28 -7.48 -2.41
N LEU A 335 3.05 -6.91 -3.33
CA LEU A 335 2.63 -6.48 -4.66
C LEU A 335 3.29 -7.29 -5.77
N HIS A 336 3.79 -8.50 -5.50
CA HIS A 336 4.50 -9.35 -6.48
C HIS A 336 3.73 -9.58 -7.79
N GLY A 337 2.38 -9.57 -7.73
CA GLY A 337 1.51 -9.72 -8.90
C GLY A 337 1.29 -8.44 -9.73
N LEU A 338 1.89 -7.31 -9.36
CA LEU A 338 1.85 -6.06 -10.13
C LEU A 338 3.16 -5.88 -10.89
N ASP A 339 3.10 -5.95 -12.21
CA ASP A 339 4.20 -5.51 -13.05
C ASP A 339 4.09 -3.99 -13.25
N TYR A 340 4.94 -3.22 -12.57
CA TYR A 340 4.98 -1.77 -12.71
C TYR A 340 5.77 -1.31 -13.95
N ARG A 341 6.52 -2.21 -14.60
CA ARG A 341 7.38 -1.88 -15.75
C ARG A 341 6.64 -1.84 -17.08
N THR A 342 5.44 -2.41 -17.14
CA THR A 342 4.55 -2.25 -18.29
C THR A 342 4.00 -0.83 -18.41
N TYR A 343 4.08 0.00 -17.36
CA TYR A 343 3.51 1.36 -17.35
C TYR A 343 4.48 2.47 -17.77
N THR A 344 5.78 2.18 -17.95
CA THR A 344 6.81 3.18 -18.32
C THR A 344 7.40 2.96 -19.71
N SER A 345 6.73 2.18 -20.56
CA SER A 345 7.17 1.87 -21.94
C SER A 345 6.16 2.30 -23.01
N GLY A 346 5.45 3.41 -22.74
CA GLY A 346 4.64 4.16 -23.70
C GLY A 346 5.30 5.47 -24.07
#